data_AF-A0A4Q7KEM1-F1
#
_entry.id   AF-A0A4Q7KEM1-F1
#
_cell.length_a   1.000
_cell.length_b   1.000
_cell.length_c   1.000
_cell.angle_alpha   90.00
_cell.angle_beta   90.00
_cell.angle_gamma   90.00
#
_symmetry.space_group_name_H-M   'P 1'
#
loop_
_entity.id
_entity.type
_entity.pdbx_description
1 polymer ?
#
loop_
_entity_poly.entity_id
_entity_poly.type
_entity_poly.pdbx_seq_one_letter_code
_entity_poly.pdbx_strand_id
1 'polypeptide(L)' 'MPRPLRSHIVVLHHGRILEEGTHRDLIAANGHYATLFRIQARAYLDAR' A
#
# COMPACT_ATOMS: atom_id res chain seq x y z
N MET A 1 8.99 13.51 24.83
CA MET A 1 8.02 12.46 24.43
C MET A 1 8.26 12.15 22.95
N PRO A 2 8.73 10.96 22.56
CA PRO A 2 8.85 10.60 21.15
C PRO A 2 7.45 10.43 20.53
N ARG A 3 7.24 11.00 19.34
CA ARG A 3 5.96 10.91 18.60
C ARG A 3 5.82 9.51 18.00
N PRO A 4 4.66 8.83 18.12
CA PRO A 4 4.47 7.52 17.50
C PRO A 4 4.62 7.63 15.98
N LEU A 5 5.39 6.70 15.40
CA LEU A 5 5.49 6.55 13.95
C LEU A 5 4.16 6.02 13.43
N ARG A 6 3.46 6.82 12.62
CA ARG A 6 2.31 6.35 11.84
C ARG A 6 2.80 5.85 10.49
N SER A 7 2.40 4.64 10.11
CA SER A 7 2.61 4.12 8.77
C SER A 7 1.86 5.00 7.77
N HIS A 8 2.58 5.60 6.83
CA HIS A 8 2.02 6.44 5.78
C HIS A 8 2.62 6.01 4.44
N ILE A 9 1.75 5.76 3.47
CA ILE A 9 2.09 5.24 2.15
C ILE A 9 1.52 6.21 1.13
N VAL A 10 2.32 6.53 0.12
CA VAL A 10 1.93 7.37 -1.02
C VAL A 10 2.14 6.56 -2.29
N VAL A 11 1.08 6.42 -3.09
CA VAL A 11 1.08 5.74 -4.38
C VAL A 11 1.25 6.79 -5.46
N LEU A 12 2.33 6.68 -6.22
CA LEU A 12 2.58 7.54 -7.37
C LEU A 12 2.22 6.83 -8.67
N HIS A 13 1.50 7.53 -9.54
CA HIS A 13 1.18 7.06 -10.88
C HIS A 13 1.37 8.19 -11.88
N HIS A 14 2.21 7.95 -12.90
CA HIS A 14 2.61 8.96 -13.90
C HIS A 14 3.04 10.31 -13.30
N GLY A 15 3.86 10.28 -12.26
CA GLY A 15 4.39 11.49 -11.62
C GLY A 15 3.38 12.28 -10.79
N ARG A 16 2.21 11.71 -10.49
CA ARG A 16 1.19 12.31 -9.62
C ARG A 16 0.85 11.38 -8.46
N ILE A 17 0.42 11.95 -7.34
CA ILE A 17 -0.14 11.19 -6.22
C ILE A 17 -1.51 10.66 -6.66
N LEU A 18 -1.65 9.34 -6.64
CA LEU A 18 -2.89 8.64 -6.95
C LEU A 18 -3.67 8.32 -5.68
N GLU A 19 -2.99 7.80 -4.65
CA GLU A 19 -3.58 7.39 -3.38
C GLU A 19 -2.59 7.66 -2.24
N GLU A 20 -3.08 8.07 -1.07
CA GLU A 20 -2.26 8.22 0.14
C GLU A 20 -3.04 7.77 1.38
N GLY A 21 -2.33 7.20 2.36
CA GLY A 21 -2.98 6.72 3.57
C GLY A 21 -2.15 5.72 4.36
N THR A 22 -2.77 5.09 5.35
CA THR A 22 -2.14 3.94 6.02
C THR A 22 -2.31 2.69 5.16
N HIS A 23 -1.51 1.65 5.43
CA HIS A 23 -1.67 0.36 4.77
C HIS A 23 -3.12 -0.18 4.89
N ARG A 24 -3.71 -0.08 6.09
CA ARG A 24 -5.09 -0.54 6.33
C ARG A 24 -6.09 0.20 5.46
N ASP A 25 -5.97 1.52 5.39
CA ASP A 25 -6.91 2.36 4.64
C ASP A 25 -6.80 2.07 3.14
N LEU A 26 -5.58 1.95 2.61
CA LEU A 26 -5.34 1.67 1.19
C LEU A 26 -5.76 0.26 0.78
N ILE A 27 -5.60 -0.74 1.66
CA ILE A 27 -6.12 -2.10 1.41
C ILE A 27 -7.65 -2.10 1.45
N ALA A 28 -8.26 -1.43 2.41
CA ALA A 28 -9.71 -1.33 2.54
C ALA A 28 -10.35 -0.58 1.37
N ALA A 29 -9.68 0.44 0.82
CA ALA A 29 -10.11 1.17 -0.37
C ALA A 29 -10.13 0.31 -1.64
N ASN A 30 -9.49 -0.87 -1.63
CA ASN A 30 -9.41 -1.80 -2.76
C ASN A 30 -8.92 -1.16 -4.07
N GLY A 31 -8.07 -0.15 -3.95
CA GLY A 31 -7.58 0.66 -5.06
C GLY A 31 -6.34 0.11 -5.75
N HIS A 32 -5.52 1.03 -6.28
CA HIS A 32 -4.32 0.69 -7.03
C HIS A 32 -3.28 0.01 -6.15
N TYR A 33 -3.05 0.54 -4.94
CA TYR A 33 -2.19 -0.06 -3.95
C TYR A 33 -2.59 -1.51 -3.63
N ALA A 34 -3.87 -1.75 -3.37
CA ALA A 34 -4.38 -3.06 -2.99
C ALA A 34 -4.20 -4.09 -4.10
N THR A 35 -4.37 -3.67 -5.36
CA THR A 35 -4.15 -4.51 -6.53
C THR A 35 -2.69 -4.93 -6.66
N LEU A 36 -1.75 -3.98 -6.59
CA LEU A 36 -0.31 -4.27 -6.64
C LEU A 36 0.14 -5.15 -5.46
N PHE A 37 -0.38 -4.87 -4.27
CA PHE A 37 -0.07 -5.64 -3.07
C PHE A 37 -0.51 -7.10 -3.20
N ARG A 38 -1.72 -7.36 -3.72
CA ARG A 38 -2.19 -8.74 -3.96
C ARG A 38 -1.31 -9.50 -4.95
N ILE A 39 -0.85 -8.84 -6.01
CA ILE A 39 0.05 -9.46 -7.01
C ILE A 39 1.37 -9.86 -6.34
N GLN A 40 1.97 -8.97 -5.55
CA GLN A 40 3.20 -9.29 -4.82
C GLN A 40 2.99 -10.39 -3.77
N ALA A 41 1.91 -10.31 -3.00
CA ALA A 41 1.58 -11.31 -1.98
C ALA A 41 1.40 -12.71 -2.59
N ARG A 42 0.83 -12.79 -3.79
CA ARG A 42 0.72 -14.06 -4.53
C ARG A 42 2.07 -14.66 -4.86
N ALA A 43 3.03 -13.84 -5.30
CA ALA A 43 4.39 -14.30 -5.59
C ALA A 43 5.10 -14.88 -4.35
N TYR A 44 4.84 -14.34 -3.15
CA TYR A 44 5.37 -14.90 -1.90
C TYR A 44 4.77 -16.25 -1.52
N LEU A 45 3.50 -16.51 -1.89
CA LEU A 45 2.84 -17.78 -1.64
C LEU A 45 3.29 -18.87 -2.62
N ASP A 46 3.54 -18.51 -3.88
CA ASP A 46 3.99 -19.45 -4.91
C ASP A 46 5.50 -19.78 -4.80
N ALA A 47 6.27 -18.98 -4.06
CA ALA A 47 7.69 -19.22 -3.78
C ALA A 47 7.95 -20.19 -2.59
N ARG A 48 6.90 -20.86 -2.10
CA ARG A 48 6.95 -21.82 -0.97
C ARG A 48 6.51 -23.21 -1.42
#